data_AF-D0LG13-F1
#
_entry.id   AF-D0LG13-F1
#
_cell.length_a   1.000
_cell.length_b   1.000
_cell.length_c   1.000
_cell.angle_alpha   90.00
_cell.angle_beta   90.00
_cell.angle_gamma   90.00
#
_symmetry.space_group_name_H-M   'P 1'
#
loop_
_entity.id
_entity.type
_entity.pdbx_description
1 polymer ?
#
loop_
_entity_poly.entity_id
_entity_poly.type
_entity_poly.pdbx_seq_one_letter_code
_entity_poly.pdbx_strand_id
1 'polypeptide(L)'
;MDNGFPKAYQGFREHAARVLDAPVDDIQGGPSYEEAANQAKETVGGAWALSCFRKDDPPTKVFGWAEADGTVITLEQNLGALFQEAGAWSEGAALDAVAMAQRLVWAMGMNHRLRIEPEMQRPAPTLSREDDGSGSLVFFVGYRPPGPGGPGGGLEDVVQVTVKLGADGGAELSKTPQ
;
A
#
# COMPACT_ATOMS: atom_id res chain seq x y z
N MET A 1 25.82 -7.31 -11.10
CA MET A 1 24.43 -7.53 -11.55
C MET A 1 23.66 -6.30 -11.15
N ASP A 2 23.06 -5.61 -12.11
CA ASP A 2 22.08 -4.55 -11.81
C ASP A 2 20.85 -5.25 -11.22
N ASN A 3 20.46 -4.87 -10.01
CA ASN A 3 19.35 -5.50 -9.29
C ASN A 3 17.99 -4.90 -9.68
N GLY A 4 17.93 -4.01 -10.68
CA GLY A 4 16.71 -3.39 -11.18
C GLY A 4 16.18 -2.23 -10.33
N PHE A 5 16.72 -2.05 -9.12
CA PHE A 5 16.30 -0.99 -8.21
C PHE A 5 16.43 0.42 -8.80
N PRO A 6 17.50 0.80 -9.54
CA PRO A 6 17.59 2.14 -10.14
C PRO A 6 16.41 2.45 -11.07
N LYS A 7 15.93 1.46 -11.83
CA LYS A 7 14.80 1.62 -12.75
C LYS A 7 13.47 1.67 -11.99
N ALA A 8 13.30 0.81 -10.98
CA ALA A 8 12.15 0.84 -10.08
C ALA A 8 11.99 2.20 -9.39
N TYR A 9 13.08 2.70 -8.80
CA TYR A 9 13.12 3.98 -8.12
C TYR A 9 12.83 5.14 -9.08
N GLN A 10 13.44 5.15 -10.27
CA GLN A 10 13.18 6.17 -11.28
C GLN A 10 11.70 6.18 -11.71
N GLY A 11 11.11 5.02 -12.01
CA GLY A 11 9.71 4.90 -12.39
C GLY A 11 8.77 5.40 -11.29
N PHE A 12 9.05 5.05 -10.04
CA PHE A 12 8.27 5.54 -8.91
C PHE A 12 8.41 7.05 -8.69
N ARG A 13 9.63 7.60 -8.83
CA ARG A 13 9.89 9.04 -8.71
C ARG A 13 9.16 9.85 -9.78
N GLU A 14 9.09 9.34 -11.01
CA GLU A 14 8.29 9.94 -12.10
C GLU A 14 6.79 9.87 -11.82
N HIS A 15 6.32 8.78 -11.22
CA HIS A 15 4.94 8.71 -10.75
C HIS A 15 4.65 9.74 -9.65
N ALA A 16 5.48 9.81 -8.62
CA ALA A 16 5.34 10.78 -7.53
C ALA A 16 5.39 12.23 -8.04
N ALA A 17 6.26 12.53 -9.01
CA ALA A 17 6.32 13.84 -9.68
C ALA A 17 4.98 14.24 -10.32
N ARG A 18 4.31 13.30 -10.99
CA ARG A 18 2.97 13.53 -11.57
C ARG A 18 1.90 13.72 -10.50
N VAL A 19 1.90 12.90 -9.44
CA VAL A 19 0.91 12.99 -8.35
C VAL A 19 1.05 14.29 -7.56
N LEU A 20 2.29 14.74 -7.32
CA LEU A 20 2.60 15.93 -6.53
C LEU A 20 2.70 17.21 -7.36
N ASP A 21 2.42 17.13 -8.66
CA ASP A 21 2.52 18.23 -9.63
C ASP A 21 3.84 19.02 -9.48
N ALA A 22 4.96 18.29 -9.60
CA ALA A 22 6.30 18.86 -9.44
C ALA A 22 7.30 18.26 -10.45
N PRO A 23 8.38 18.99 -10.80
CA PRO A 23 9.48 18.42 -11.57
C PRO A 23 10.08 17.20 -10.87
N VAL A 24 10.49 16.19 -11.64
CA VAL A 24 11.15 14.98 -11.09
C VAL A 24 12.36 15.36 -10.23
N ASP A 25 13.12 16.38 -10.63
CA ASP A 25 14.28 16.89 -9.90
C ASP A 25 13.95 17.45 -8.51
N ASP A 26 12.70 17.85 -8.27
CA ASP A 26 12.21 18.33 -6.97
C ASP A 26 11.63 17.22 -6.10
N ILE A 27 11.54 16.00 -6.63
CA ILE A 27 11.12 14.82 -5.87
C ILE A 27 12.33 14.16 -5.20
N GLN A 28 12.22 13.94 -3.89
CA GLN A 28 13.12 13.15 -3.07
C GLN A 28 12.38 11.94 -2.50
N GLY A 29 13.11 10.91 -2.09
CA GLY A 29 12.52 9.73 -1.48
C GLY A 29 13.48 8.56 -1.48
N GLY A 30 12.92 7.38 -1.30
CA GLY A 30 13.66 6.13 -1.32
C GLY A 30 12.86 4.98 -0.74
N PRO A 31 13.52 3.85 -0.46
CA PRO A 31 12.95 2.76 0.30
C PRO A 31 12.40 3.30 1.63
N SER A 32 11.17 2.92 1.96
CA SER A 32 10.54 3.38 3.20
C SER A 32 11.14 2.64 4.39
N TYR A 33 11.97 3.33 5.16
CA TYR A 33 12.55 2.84 6.42
C TYR A 33 11.71 3.17 7.66
N GLU A 34 10.52 3.77 7.53
CA GLU A 34 9.70 4.17 8.69
C GLU A 34 9.25 2.94 9.51
N GLU A 35 9.89 2.83 10.68
CA GLU A 35 9.69 1.92 11.82
C GLU A 35 10.20 0.48 11.70
N ALA A 36 11.48 0.36 12.08
CA ALA A 36 12.28 -0.80 12.48
C ALA A 36 11.68 -1.74 13.56
N ALA A 37 10.36 -1.87 13.69
CA ALA A 37 9.74 -2.81 14.63
C ALA A 37 9.33 -4.15 14.01
N ASN A 38 9.21 -4.25 12.67
CA ASN A 38 8.87 -5.51 11.99
C ASN A 38 9.85 -5.77 10.85
N GLN A 39 10.83 -6.64 11.08
CA GLN A 39 11.89 -7.07 10.16
C GLN A 39 11.36 -7.84 8.93
N ALA A 40 10.43 -7.28 8.17
CA ALA A 40 10.08 -7.76 6.84
C ALA A 40 10.80 -6.88 5.83
N LYS A 41 11.61 -7.49 4.97
CA LYS A 41 12.31 -6.81 3.86
C LYS A 41 11.35 -5.87 3.13
N GLU A 42 11.86 -4.71 2.73
CA GLU A 42 11.25 -3.57 2.02
C GLU A 42 10.70 -3.94 0.62
N THR A 43 10.14 -5.14 0.48
CA THR A 43 9.67 -5.71 -0.76
C THR A 43 8.43 -6.57 -0.53
N VAL A 44 7.49 -6.54 -1.48
CA VAL A 44 6.47 -7.57 -1.64
C VAL A 44 6.92 -8.38 -2.85
N GLY A 45 7.30 -9.64 -2.64
CA GLY A 45 7.99 -10.42 -3.68
C GLY A 45 9.22 -9.68 -4.20
N GLY A 46 9.23 -9.37 -5.50
CA GLY A 46 10.23 -8.58 -6.21
C GLY A 46 9.97 -7.07 -6.26
N ALA A 47 8.83 -6.56 -5.78
CA ALA A 47 8.48 -5.14 -5.83
C ALA A 47 8.98 -4.38 -4.59
N TRP A 48 9.72 -3.28 -4.75
CA TRP A 48 10.23 -2.47 -3.64
C TRP A 48 9.21 -1.47 -3.13
N ALA A 49 9.05 -1.38 -1.81
CA ALA A 49 8.25 -0.36 -1.16
C ALA A 49 8.98 0.99 -1.16
N LEU A 50 8.35 2.03 -1.71
CA LEU A 50 8.95 3.35 -1.91
C LEU A 50 8.06 4.44 -1.34
N SER A 51 8.71 5.47 -0.80
CA SER A 51 8.05 6.73 -0.44
C SER A 51 8.78 7.90 -1.05
N CYS A 52 8.04 8.82 -1.67
CA CYS A 52 8.56 10.01 -2.31
C CYS A 52 7.77 11.24 -1.87
N PHE A 53 8.43 12.40 -1.83
CA PHE A 53 7.86 13.68 -1.43
C PHE A 53 8.55 14.81 -2.20
N ARG A 54 7.94 15.99 -2.21
CA ARG A 54 8.59 17.19 -2.73
C ARG A 54 9.58 17.74 -1.71
N LYS A 55 10.75 18.18 -2.15
CA LYS A 55 11.80 18.74 -1.26
C LYS A 55 11.32 19.92 -0.42
N ASP A 56 10.41 20.73 -0.96
CA ASP A 56 9.84 21.91 -0.31
C ASP A 56 8.61 21.61 0.56
N ASP A 57 8.04 20.41 0.47
CA ASP A 57 6.92 19.93 1.28
C ASP A 57 7.11 18.46 1.72
N PRO A 58 8.10 18.15 2.58
CA PRO A 58 8.36 16.79 3.04
C PRO A 58 7.18 16.05 3.72
N PRO A 59 6.24 16.72 4.39
CA PRO A 59 5.06 16.07 4.97
C PRO A 59 4.12 15.41 3.94
N THR A 60 4.06 15.93 2.70
CA THR A 60 3.19 15.39 1.65
C THR A 60 3.91 14.28 0.88
N LYS A 61 3.64 13.04 1.28
CA LYS A 61 4.28 11.83 0.75
C LYS A 61 3.35 11.04 -0.17
N VAL A 62 3.93 10.46 -1.22
CA VAL A 62 3.36 9.41 -2.08
C VAL A 62 4.00 8.09 -1.69
N PHE A 63 3.17 7.06 -1.48
CA PHE A 63 3.58 5.72 -1.07
C PHE A 63 3.13 4.69 -2.10
N GLY A 64 3.91 3.63 -2.26
CA GLY A 64 3.56 2.52 -3.15
C GLY A 64 4.76 1.62 -3.40
N TRP A 65 4.72 0.89 -4.51
CA TRP A 65 5.79 -0.04 -4.88
C TRP A 65 6.23 0.16 -6.32
N ALA A 66 7.40 -0.38 -6.65
CA ALA A 66 7.82 -0.52 -8.04
C ALA A 66 8.60 -1.82 -8.27
N GLU A 67 8.47 -2.41 -9.45
CA GLU A 67 9.16 -3.61 -9.89
C GLU A 67 10.49 -3.29 -10.60
N ALA A 68 11.33 -4.32 -10.82
CA ALA A 68 12.68 -4.19 -11.40
C ALA A 68 12.70 -3.56 -12.80
N ASP A 69 11.59 -3.64 -13.51
CA ASP A 69 11.43 -3.06 -14.83
C ASP A 69 10.89 -1.61 -14.82
N GLY A 70 10.63 -1.04 -13.65
CA GLY A 70 10.07 0.32 -13.50
C GLY A 70 8.54 0.38 -13.41
N THR A 71 7.84 -0.76 -13.46
CA THR A 71 6.38 -0.81 -13.28
C THR A 71 6.01 -0.32 -11.88
N VAL A 72 5.18 0.72 -11.81
CA VAL A 72 4.73 1.32 -10.55
C VAL A 72 3.42 0.68 -10.11
N ILE A 73 3.33 0.34 -8.83
CA ILE A 73 2.15 -0.23 -8.19
C ILE A 73 1.66 0.71 -7.09
N THR A 74 0.41 1.15 -7.18
CA THR A 74 -0.26 1.95 -6.14
C THR A 74 -1.65 1.36 -5.84
N LEU A 75 -2.43 2.05 -5.01
CA LEU A 75 -3.82 1.65 -4.76
C LEU A 75 -4.73 1.87 -5.98
N GLU A 76 -4.32 2.72 -6.92
CA GLU A 76 -5.06 3.13 -8.11
C GLU A 76 -4.56 2.50 -9.41
N GLN A 77 -3.31 2.03 -9.47
CA GLN A 77 -2.72 1.42 -10.66
C GLN A 77 -1.96 0.14 -10.33
N ASN A 78 -2.10 -0.86 -11.19
CA ASN A 78 -1.40 -2.15 -11.12
C ASN A 78 -1.52 -2.87 -9.76
N LEU A 79 -2.57 -2.58 -8.98
CA LEU A 79 -2.73 -3.14 -7.64
C LEU A 79 -2.72 -4.68 -7.63
N GLY A 80 -3.23 -5.32 -8.67
CA GLY A 80 -3.22 -6.78 -8.80
C GLY A 80 -1.82 -7.39 -8.89
N ALA A 81 -0.84 -6.66 -9.45
CA ALA A 81 0.56 -7.09 -9.46
C ALA A 81 1.11 -7.26 -8.03
N LEU A 82 0.70 -6.40 -7.08
CA LEU A 82 1.09 -6.54 -5.68
C LEU A 82 0.59 -7.85 -5.06
N PHE A 83 -0.63 -8.28 -5.42
CA PHE A 83 -1.19 -9.55 -4.94
C PHE A 83 -0.52 -10.76 -5.58
N GLN A 84 -0.09 -10.64 -6.84
CA GLN A 84 0.72 -11.67 -7.51
C GLN A 84 2.08 -11.80 -6.84
N GLU A 85 2.76 -10.69 -6.58
CA GLU A 85 4.03 -10.64 -5.85
C GLU A 85 3.92 -11.15 -4.41
N ALA A 86 2.78 -10.92 -3.76
CA ALA A 86 2.46 -11.47 -2.44
C ALA A 86 2.16 -12.98 -2.48
N GLY A 87 1.93 -13.55 -3.66
CA GLY A 87 1.54 -14.95 -3.84
C GLY A 87 0.16 -15.26 -3.27
N ALA A 88 -0.81 -14.33 -3.35
CA ALA A 88 -2.12 -14.37 -2.71
C ALA A 88 -2.89 -15.71 -2.87
N TRP A 89 -2.62 -16.45 -3.96
CA TRP A 89 -3.28 -17.72 -4.30
C TRP A 89 -2.38 -18.95 -4.23
N SER A 90 -1.15 -18.80 -3.78
CA SER A 90 -0.17 -19.89 -3.70
C SER A 90 -0.19 -20.54 -2.32
N GLU A 91 0.02 -21.86 -2.25
CA GLU A 91 0.08 -22.62 -0.98
C GLU A 91 1.22 -22.16 -0.06
N GLY A 92 2.18 -21.40 -0.58
CA GLY A 92 3.28 -20.76 0.16
C GLY A 92 3.28 -19.24 0.03
N ALA A 93 2.09 -18.61 0.10
CA ALA A 93 1.93 -17.15 0.01
C ALA A 93 2.99 -16.40 0.82
N ALA A 94 3.63 -15.41 0.20
CA ALA A 94 4.67 -14.62 0.84
C ALA A 94 4.10 -13.74 1.96
N LEU A 95 2.82 -13.36 1.84
CA LEU A 95 2.07 -12.58 2.83
C LEU A 95 0.71 -13.21 3.09
N ASP A 96 0.30 -13.25 4.35
CA ASP A 96 -1.08 -13.54 4.73
C ASP A 96 -1.99 -12.32 4.54
N ALA A 97 -3.30 -12.49 4.76
CA ALA A 97 -4.29 -11.43 4.61
C ALA A 97 -4.03 -10.21 5.50
N VAL A 98 -3.51 -10.43 6.71
CA VAL A 98 -3.19 -9.36 7.67
C VAL A 98 -2.01 -8.54 7.16
N ALA A 99 -0.93 -9.23 6.79
CA ALA A 99 0.27 -8.61 6.26
C ALA A 99 -0.05 -7.84 4.98
N MET A 100 -0.86 -8.41 4.08
CA MET A 100 -1.31 -7.73 2.87
C MET A 100 -2.10 -6.45 3.18
N ALA A 101 -3.08 -6.53 4.09
CA ALA A 101 -3.84 -5.36 4.52
C ALA A 101 -2.95 -4.26 5.12
N GLN A 102 -1.93 -4.62 5.92
CA GLN A 102 -0.97 -3.65 6.46
C GLN A 102 -0.20 -2.92 5.35
N ARG A 103 0.14 -3.59 4.24
CA ARG A 103 0.84 -2.97 3.10
C ARG A 103 -0.06 -1.95 2.43
N LEU A 104 -1.33 -2.31 2.20
CA LEU A 104 -2.31 -1.39 1.61
C LEU A 104 -2.58 -0.19 2.52
N VAL A 105 -2.71 -0.39 3.83
CA VAL A 105 -2.87 0.70 4.81
C VAL A 105 -1.67 1.64 4.78
N TRP A 106 -0.45 1.10 4.72
CA TRP A 106 0.75 1.93 4.59
C TRP A 106 0.72 2.79 3.33
N ALA A 107 0.29 2.23 2.19
CA ALA A 107 0.16 2.98 0.94
C ALA A 107 -0.94 4.07 1.00
N MET A 108 -1.90 3.98 1.93
CA MET A 108 -2.85 5.07 2.20
C MET A 108 -2.23 6.25 2.96
N GLY A 109 -1.06 6.07 3.57
CA GLY A 109 -0.28 7.13 4.23
C GLY A 109 -0.38 7.18 5.76
N MET A 110 0.43 8.05 6.38
CA MET A 110 0.83 8.06 7.80
C MET A 110 -0.30 8.13 8.86
N ASN A 111 -1.52 8.47 8.45
CA ASN A 111 -2.67 8.63 9.35
C ASN A 111 -3.68 7.46 9.27
N HIS A 112 -3.39 6.46 8.45
CA HIS A 112 -4.21 5.27 8.31
C HIS A 112 -3.67 4.14 9.17
N ARG A 113 -4.56 3.38 9.80
CA ARG A 113 -4.21 2.22 10.63
C ARG A 113 -5.17 1.07 10.37
N LEU A 114 -4.62 -0.15 10.33
CA LEU A 114 -5.43 -1.36 10.27
C LEU A 114 -6.20 -1.50 11.60
N ARG A 115 -7.50 -1.75 11.53
CA ARG A 115 -8.37 -1.99 12.69
C ARG A 115 -8.79 -3.44 12.73
N ILE A 116 -8.54 -4.08 13.86
CA ILE A 116 -8.95 -5.46 14.15
C ILE A 116 -9.54 -5.44 15.56
N GLU A 117 -10.86 -5.37 15.62
CA GLU A 117 -11.67 -5.22 16.83
C GLU A 117 -12.92 -6.10 16.66
N PRO A 118 -12.79 -7.44 16.81
CA PRO A 118 -13.88 -8.38 16.55
C PRO A 118 -15.15 -8.05 17.34
N GLU A 119 -15.01 -7.54 18.56
CA GLU A 119 -16.10 -7.09 19.44
C GLU A 119 -16.89 -5.90 18.87
N MET A 120 -16.31 -5.12 17.97
CA MET A 120 -16.95 -4.02 17.25
C MET A 120 -17.34 -4.40 15.82
N GLN A 121 -17.46 -5.70 15.52
CA GLN A 121 -17.75 -6.23 14.17
C GLN A 121 -16.68 -5.84 13.13
N ARG A 122 -15.42 -5.68 13.57
CA ARG A 122 -14.25 -5.42 12.72
C ARG A 122 -13.29 -6.61 12.80
N PRO A 123 -13.63 -7.76 12.20
CA PRO A 123 -12.80 -8.95 12.26
C PRO A 123 -11.44 -8.73 11.59
N ALA A 124 -10.55 -9.71 11.76
CA ALA A 124 -9.28 -9.74 11.04
C ALA A 124 -9.52 -9.71 9.52
N PRO A 125 -8.55 -9.16 8.74
CA PRO A 125 -8.59 -9.19 7.29
C PRO A 125 -8.87 -10.58 6.74
N THR A 126 -9.78 -10.64 5.77
CA THR A 126 -10.17 -11.90 5.12
C THR A 126 -9.80 -11.83 3.65
N LEU A 127 -8.98 -12.77 3.20
CA LEU A 127 -8.67 -13.00 1.80
C LEU A 127 -9.46 -14.23 1.33
N SER A 128 -10.37 -14.02 0.39
CA SER A 128 -11.24 -15.07 -0.17
C SER A 128 -10.96 -15.24 -1.66
N ARG A 129 -10.95 -16.49 -2.12
CA ARG A 129 -10.78 -16.85 -3.53
C ARG A 129 -12.04 -17.55 -4.03
N GLU A 130 -12.46 -17.19 -5.23
CA GLU A 130 -13.56 -17.83 -5.95
C GLU A 130 -13.03 -18.92 -6.91
N ASP A 131 -13.91 -19.82 -7.35
CA ASP A 131 -13.54 -20.95 -8.23
C ASP A 131 -13.01 -20.49 -9.60
N ASP A 132 -13.45 -19.32 -10.08
CA ASP A 132 -12.99 -18.72 -11.35
C ASP A 132 -11.60 -18.06 -11.26
N GLY A 133 -10.98 -18.08 -10.08
CA GLY A 133 -9.68 -17.46 -9.83
C GLY A 133 -9.74 -15.99 -9.43
N SER A 134 -10.92 -15.37 -9.43
CA SER A 134 -11.14 -14.07 -8.82
C SER A 134 -11.13 -14.17 -7.28
N GLY A 135 -11.17 -13.04 -6.60
CA GLY A 135 -11.22 -13.03 -5.15
C GLY A 135 -11.39 -11.66 -4.55
N SER A 136 -11.30 -11.59 -3.22
CA SER A 136 -11.36 -10.32 -2.52
C SER A 136 -10.53 -10.32 -1.24
N LEU A 137 -10.00 -9.16 -0.88
CA LEU A 137 -9.47 -8.86 0.45
C LEU A 137 -10.38 -7.83 1.11
N VAL A 138 -10.90 -8.16 2.29
CA VAL A 138 -11.74 -7.25 3.10
C VAL A 138 -11.05 -6.96 4.43
N PHE A 139 -10.95 -5.67 4.79
CA PHE A 139 -10.33 -5.22 6.04
C PHE A 139 -10.88 -3.86 6.48
N PHE A 140 -10.56 -3.42 7.70
CA PHE A 140 -11.01 -2.15 8.24
C PHE A 140 -9.86 -1.19 8.45
N VAL A 141 -10.05 0.07 8.08
CA VAL A 141 -9.05 1.12 8.20
C VAL A 141 -9.62 2.26 9.02
N GLY A 142 -8.89 2.64 10.07
CA GLY A 142 -9.12 3.88 10.79
C GLY A 142 -8.27 4.99 10.18
N TYR A 143 -8.88 6.13 9.89
CA TYR A 143 -8.18 7.36 9.56
C TYR A 143 -8.31 8.33 10.72
N ARG A 144 -7.18 8.86 11.18
CA ARG A 144 -7.17 9.93 12.18
C ARG A 144 -6.51 11.18 11.61
N PRO A 145 -7.24 12.27 11.38
CA PRO A 145 -6.65 13.48 10.85
C PRO A 145 -5.59 14.03 11.83
N PRO A 146 -4.55 14.73 11.33
CA PRO A 146 -3.59 15.41 12.18
C PRO A 146 -4.32 16.44 13.05
N GLY A 147 -4.03 16.47 14.35
CA GLY A 147 -4.65 17.42 15.29
C GLY A 147 -3.89 18.75 15.36
N PRO A 148 -4.49 19.80 15.95
CA PRO A 148 -3.75 21.03 16.26
C PRO A 148 -2.62 20.69 17.24
N GLY A 149 -1.36 20.80 16.79
CA GLY A 149 -0.17 20.55 17.61
C GLY A 149 0.47 19.16 17.51
N GLY A 150 0.00 18.28 16.62
CA GLY A 150 0.63 16.98 16.38
C GLY A 150 -0.35 15.83 16.15
N PRO A 151 0.16 14.59 15.95
CA PRO A 151 -0.68 13.46 15.61
C PRO A 151 -1.58 13.05 16.79
N GLY A 152 -2.91 13.08 16.60
CA GLY A 152 -3.81 12.29 17.44
C GLY A 152 -5.10 12.90 18.01
N GLY A 153 -5.52 14.12 17.65
CA GLY A 153 -6.63 14.81 18.34
C GLY A 153 -8.06 14.59 17.81
N GLY A 154 -8.24 14.04 16.61
CA GLY A 154 -9.56 13.87 15.97
C GLY A 154 -10.26 12.56 16.32
N LEU A 155 -11.59 12.53 16.16
CA LEU A 155 -12.35 11.28 16.08
C LEU A 155 -11.82 10.44 14.92
N GLU A 156 -11.75 9.13 15.13
CA GLU A 156 -11.23 8.20 14.15
C GLU A 156 -12.37 7.74 13.24
N ASP A 157 -12.27 8.08 11.96
CA ASP A 157 -13.22 7.62 10.94
C ASP A 157 -12.81 6.22 10.52
N VAL A 158 -13.69 5.24 10.70
CA VAL A 158 -13.45 3.86 10.31
C VAL A 158 -14.22 3.53 9.04
N VAL A 159 -13.51 2.98 8.07
CA VAL A 159 -14.10 2.50 6.81
C VAL A 159 -13.77 1.02 6.63
N GLN A 160 -14.70 0.28 6.04
CA GLN A 160 -14.39 -1.01 5.46
C GLN A 160 -13.74 -0.78 4.09
N VAL A 161 -12.63 -1.46 3.85
CA VAL A 161 -11.94 -1.48 2.57
C VAL A 161 -12.13 -2.85 1.95
N THR A 162 -12.52 -2.87 0.68
CA THR A 162 -12.63 -4.09 -0.11
C THR A 162 -11.73 -3.93 -1.33
N VAL A 163 -10.78 -4.85 -1.50
CA VAL A 163 -10.07 -5.02 -2.77
C VAL A 163 -10.70 -6.18 -3.51
N LYS A 164 -11.21 -5.93 -4.72
CA LYS A 164 -11.66 -6.98 -5.64
C LYS A 164 -10.52 -7.35 -6.56
N LEU A 165 -10.27 -8.65 -6.73
CA LEU A 165 -9.23 -9.21 -7.58
C LEU A 165 -9.92 -9.94 -8.73
N GLY A 166 -9.66 -9.53 -9.97
CA GLY A 166 -10.14 -10.20 -11.16
C GLY A 166 -9.32 -11.46 -11.47
N ALA A 167 -9.95 -12.43 -12.14
CA ALA A 167 -9.27 -13.62 -12.64
C ALA A 167 -8.20 -13.30 -13.70
N ASP A 168 -8.29 -12.12 -14.32
CA ASP A 168 -7.32 -11.55 -15.26
C ASP A 168 -6.10 -10.92 -14.58
N GLY A 169 -6.07 -10.91 -13.24
CA GLY A 169 -5.02 -10.26 -12.46
C GLY A 169 -5.25 -8.76 -12.23
N GLY A 170 -6.37 -8.20 -12.66
CA GLY A 170 -6.78 -6.84 -12.32
C GLY A 170 -7.16 -6.71 -10.84
N ALA A 171 -7.07 -5.50 -10.28
CA ALA A 171 -7.56 -5.24 -8.93
C ALA A 171 -8.14 -3.84 -8.77
N GLU A 172 -9.17 -3.71 -7.96
CA GLU A 172 -9.83 -2.45 -7.64
C GLU A 172 -10.08 -2.34 -6.14
N LEU A 173 -9.80 -1.18 -5.56
CA LEU A 173 -10.03 -0.88 -4.15
C LEU A 173 -11.26 0.03 -3.99
N SER A 174 -12.18 -0.34 -3.11
CA SER A 174 -13.31 0.49 -2.69
C SER A 174 -13.37 0.67 -1.17
N LYS A 175 -14.00 1.77 -0.73
CA LYS A 175 -14.18 2.12 0.69
C LYS A 175 -15.67 2.31 1.01
N THR A 176 -16.13 1.73 2.10
CA THR A 176 -17.50 1.86 2.60
C THR A 176 -17.46 2.40 4.04
N PRO A 177 -18.11 3.55 4.34
CA PRO A 177 -18.24 4.04 5.72
C PRO A 177 -18.89 3.01 6.64
N GLN A 178 -18.49 3.00 7.92
CA GLN A 178 -19.08 2.15 8.96
C GLN A 178 -19.87 2.98 9.97
#